data_AF-A0A329SCZ8-F1
#
_entry.id   AF-A0A329SCZ8-F1
#
_cell.length_a   1.000
_cell.length_b   1.000
_cell.length_c   1.000
_cell.angle_alpha   90.00
_cell.angle_beta   90.00
_cell.angle_gamma   90.00
#
_symmetry.space_group_name_H-M   'P 1'
#
loop_
_entity.id
_entity.type
_entity.pdbx_description
1 polymer ?
#
loop_
_entity_poly.entity_id
_entity_poly.type
_entity_poly.pdbx_seq_one_letter_code
_entity_poly.pdbx_strand_id
1 'polypeptide(L)'
;MTRKNASFPTISEKTLKLNLMCIFESAEGRFTEELPPSFGIVFDGCTFNGRHFIATLAVFNDPAMCGGRSAQDDSEYFDDTDCFTRRFLLLAFCPFDVEENLGAQSLLDLIADTLSRYNKSWKAVHFMVVDICSFNQYIGSREGAVTMIGCASHRFNFAVPTI
;
A
#
# COMPACT_ATOMS: atom_id res chain seq x y z
N MET A 1 28.37 8.64 -6.42
CA MET A 1 28.18 9.76 -7.37
C MET A 1 26.75 10.29 -7.19
N THR A 2 26.45 11.00 -6.10
CA THR A 2 25.04 11.21 -5.64
C THR A 2 24.74 12.59 -5.04
N ARG A 3 25.71 13.52 -5.04
CA ARG A 3 25.58 14.83 -4.37
C ARG A 3 25.19 16.02 -5.25
N LYS A 4 24.95 15.83 -6.55
CA LYS A 4 24.64 16.95 -7.46
C LYS A 4 23.20 17.48 -7.36
N ASN A 5 22.29 16.77 -6.69
CA ASN A 5 20.86 17.13 -6.61
C ASN A 5 20.42 17.65 -5.23
N ALA A 6 21.35 17.92 -4.32
CA ALA A 6 21.04 18.23 -2.91
C ALA A 6 21.43 19.65 -2.47
N SER A 7 21.53 20.60 -3.42
CA SER A 7 21.68 22.03 -3.09
C SER A 7 20.36 22.73 -3.34
N PHE A 8 19.43 22.57 -2.39
CA PHE A 8 18.23 23.39 -2.35
C PHE A 8 18.50 24.63 -1.49
N PRO A 9 17.95 25.79 -1.86
CA PRO A 9 17.93 26.94 -0.97
C PRO A 9 17.33 26.52 0.37
N THR A 10 17.90 27.00 1.47
CA THR A 10 17.36 26.76 2.80
C THR A 10 15.94 27.33 2.90
N ILE A 11 14.97 26.48 3.18
CA ILE A 11 13.58 26.86 3.45
C ILE A 11 13.29 26.75 4.95
N SER A 12 12.34 27.53 5.45
CA SER A 12 11.90 27.42 6.84
C SER A 12 11.14 26.11 7.07
N GLU A 13 11.15 25.60 8.31
CA GLU A 13 10.33 24.44 8.70
C GLU A 13 8.84 24.65 8.38
N LYS A 14 8.33 25.88 8.60
CA LYS A 14 6.95 26.25 8.28
C LYS A 14 6.68 26.13 6.77
N THR A 15 7.59 26.63 5.94
CA THR A 15 7.48 26.53 4.48
C THR A 15 7.53 25.08 4.02
N LEU A 16 8.41 24.27 4.61
CA LEU A 16 8.51 22.84 4.31
C LEU A 16 7.19 22.12 4.63
N LYS A 17 6.62 22.35 5.81
CA LYS A 17 5.32 21.77 6.22
C LYS A 17 4.19 22.15 5.26
N LEU A 18 4.10 23.42 4.87
CA LEU A 18 3.11 23.89 3.90
C LEU A 18 3.30 23.20 2.54
N ASN A 19 4.53 23.12 2.04
CA ASN A 19 4.81 22.46 0.77
C ASN A 19 4.45 20.96 0.82
N LEU A 20 4.76 20.26 1.92
CA LEU A 20 4.39 18.86 2.12
C LEU A 20 2.86 18.68 2.10
N MET A 21 2.11 19.57 2.76
CA MET A 21 0.64 19.54 2.74
C MET A 21 0.10 19.75 1.32
N CYS A 22 0.62 20.73 0.56
CA CYS A 22 0.21 20.96 -0.82
C CYS A 22 0.51 19.75 -1.73
N ILE A 23 1.67 19.10 -1.53
CA ILE A 23 2.03 17.88 -2.28
C ILE A 23 1.05 16.76 -1.94
N PHE A 24 0.71 16.61 -0.66
CA PHE A 24 -0.23 15.60 -0.19
C PHE A 24 -1.62 15.80 -0.81
N GLU A 25 -2.18 17.01 -0.74
CA GLU A 25 -3.48 17.35 -1.36
C GLU A 25 -3.46 17.14 -2.88
N SER A 26 -2.37 17.54 -3.54
CA SER A 26 -2.22 17.32 -4.98
C SER A 26 -2.10 15.84 -5.34
N ALA A 27 -1.47 15.02 -4.49
CA ALA A 27 -1.35 13.58 -4.68
C ALA A 27 -2.71 12.90 -4.45
N GLU A 28 -3.44 13.26 -3.38
CA GLU A 28 -4.79 12.75 -3.11
C GLU A 28 -5.76 13.03 -4.26
N GLY A 29 -5.72 14.25 -4.83
CA GLY A 29 -6.52 14.62 -5.99
C GLY A 29 -6.21 13.73 -7.21
N ARG A 30 -4.93 13.53 -7.53
CA ARG A 30 -4.50 12.65 -8.63
C ARG A 30 -4.89 11.19 -8.39
N PHE A 31 -4.72 10.69 -7.18
CA PHE A 31 -5.07 9.31 -6.85
C PHE A 31 -6.58 9.07 -6.95
N THR A 32 -7.40 10.06 -6.56
CA THR A 32 -8.85 9.98 -6.76
C THR A 32 -9.22 9.82 -8.24
N GLU A 33 -8.52 10.52 -9.13
CA GLU A 33 -8.70 10.44 -10.59
C GLU A 33 -8.13 9.14 -11.18
N GLU A 34 -6.96 8.71 -10.73
CA GLU A 34 -6.26 7.50 -11.22
C GLU A 34 -6.92 6.20 -10.73
N LEU A 35 -7.54 6.21 -9.55
CA LEU A 35 -8.14 5.02 -8.97
C LEU A 35 -9.34 4.56 -9.81
N PRO A 36 -9.31 3.33 -10.36
CA PRO A 36 -10.43 2.81 -11.14
C PRO A 36 -11.68 2.59 -10.26
N PRO A 37 -12.84 2.29 -10.88
CA PRO A 37 -14.05 1.92 -10.15
C PRO A 37 -13.88 0.67 -9.27
N SER A 38 -12.95 -0.23 -9.64
CA SER A 38 -12.63 -1.45 -8.90
C SER A 38 -11.13 -1.74 -8.89
N PHE A 39 -10.60 -2.13 -7.73
CA PHE A 39 -9.18 -2.44 -7.51
C PHE A 39 -9.02 -3.47 -6.39
N GLY A 40 -7.82 -4.04 -6.25
CA GLY A 40 -7.44 -4.83 -5.08
C GLY A 40 -6.73 -3.97 -4.04
N ILE A 41 -6.75 -4.38 -2.78
CA ILE A 41 -5.97 -3.75 -1.72
C ILE A 41 -4.86 -4.70 -1.28
N VAL A 42 -3.64 -4.17 -1.15
CA VAL A 42 -2.54 -4.84 -0.45
C VAL A 42 -2.32 -4.10 0.86
N PHE A 43 -2.28 -4.87 1.94
CA PHE A 43 -2.19 -4.37 3.28
C PHE A 43 -0.97 -4.99 3.94
N ASP A 44 0.02 -4.16 4.27
CA ASP A 44 1.27 -4.58 4.89
C ASP A 44 1.45 -3.87 6.23
N GLY A 45 1.86 -4.64 7.23
CA GLY A 45 2.03 -4.18 8.60
C GLY A 45 3.42 -4.56 9.11
N CYS A 46 4.20 -3.59 9.57
CA CYS A 46 5.50 -3.84 10.17
C CYS A 46 5.57 -3.24 11.58
N THR A 47 6.46 -3.78 12.41
CA THR A 47 6.71 -3.23 13.75
C THR A 47 8.17 -2.82 13.83
N PHE A 48 8.43 -1.56 14.13
CA PHE A 48 9.79 -1.04 14.26
C PHE A 48 9.92 -0.17 15.51
N ASN A 49 10.86 -0.54 16.37
CA ASN A 49 11.17 0.16 17.62
C ASN A 49 9.93 0.42 18.50
N GLY A 50 9.09 -0.59 18.68
CA GLY A 50 7.87 -0.47 19.49
C GLY A 50 6.84 0.50 18.90
N ARG A 51 6.78 0.63 17.58
CA ARG A 51 5.67 1.27 16.86
C ARG A 51 5.23 0.40 15.71
N HIS A 52 3.94 0.26 15.54
CA HIS A 52 3.37 -0.46 14.40
C HIS A 52 3.20 0.52 13.25
N PHE A 53 3.52 0.09 12.04
CA PHE A 53 3.32 0.86 10.82
C PHE A 53 2.48 0.04 9.89
N ILE A 54 1.53 0.70 9.25
CA ILE A 54 0.62 0.07 8.33
C ILE A 54 0.67 0.82 7.00
N ALA A 55 0.84 0.08 5.92
CA ALA A 55 0.74 0.56 4.56
C ALA A 55 -0.48 -0.05 3.88
N THR A 56 -1.33 0.81 3.30
CA THR A 56 -2.46 0.40 2.45
C THR A 56 -2.16 0.81 1.02
N LEU A 57 -2.07 -0.17 0.12
CA LEU A 57 -1.84 0.06 -1.31
C LEU A 57 -3.07 -0.37 -2.12
N ALA A 58 -3.45 0.42 -3.12
CA ALA A 58 -4.33 -0.03 -4.18
C ALA A 58 -3.53 -0.71 -5.28
N VAL A 59 -4.06 -1.81 -5.80
CA VAL A 59 -3.46 -2.61 -6.88
C VAL A 59 -4.49 -2.80 -7.98
N PHE A 60 -4.13 -2.37 -9.19
CA PHE A 60 -4.97 -2.52 -10.37
C PHE A 60 -4.11 -2.55 -11.63
N ASN A 61 -4.71 -2.98 -12.74
CA ASN A 61 -4.04 -2.95 -14.04
C ASN A 61 -4.45 -1.69 -14.80
N ASP A 62 -3.47 -1.00 -15.37
CA ASP A 62 -3.59 0.12 -16.28
C ASP A 62 -3.06 -0.29 -17.66
N PRO A 63 -3.95 -0.61 -18.61
CA PRO A 63 -3.56 -1.03 -19.95
C PRO A 63 -2.76 0.04 -20.73
N ALA A 64 -2.84 1.32 -20.34
CA ALA A 64 -2.08 2.37 -21.01
C ALA A 64 -0.57 2.26 -20.76
N MET A 65 -0.15 1.54 -19.72
CA MET A 65 1.26 1.29 -19.39
C MET A 65 1.87 0.09 -20.14
N CYS A 66 1.10 -0.66 -20.93
CA CYS A 66 1.59 -1.76 -21.79
C CYS A 66 2.66 -1.37 -22.83
N GLY A 67 3.01 -0.09 -22.98
CA GLY A 67 3.92 0.42 -24.01
C GLY A 67 5.41 0.47 -23.62
N GLY A 68 5.78 0.04 -22.41
CA GLY A 68 7.18 0.03 -21.96
C GLY A 68 8.03 -0.98 -22.75
N ARG A 69 9.14 -0.53 -23.35
CA ARG A 69 10.15 -1.45 -23.92
C ARG A 69 10.72 -2.31 -22.79
N SER A 70 10.83 -3.61 -23.02
CA SER A 70 11.58 -4.52 -22.17
C SER A 70 12.97 -3.95 -21.89
N ALA A 71 13.34 -3.87 -20.60
CA ALA A 71 14.74 -3.68 -20.24
C ALA A 71 15.51 -4.85 -20.88
N GLN A 72 16.58 -4.54 -21.60
CA GLN A 72 17.44 -5.56 -22.19
C GLN A 72 18.05 -6.41 -21.06
N ASP A 73 17.69 -7.69 -21.06
CA ASP A 73 18.54 -8.85 -20.77
C ASP A 73 19.67 -8.62 -19.75
N ASP A 74 19.31 -8.42 -18.48
CA ASP A 74 20.20 -8.69 -17.34
C ASP A 74 19.68 -9.95 -16.64
N SER A 75 20.40 -11.05 -16.83
CA SER A 75 19.98 -12.45 -16.58
C SER A 75 19.82 -12.87 -15.11
N GLU A 76 19.51 -11.94 -14.20
CA GLU A 76 19.20 -12.21 -12.78
C GLU A 76 17.88 -11.60 -12.30
N TYR A 77 17.09 -10.98 -13.19
CA TYR A 77 15.81 -10.36 -12.84
C TYR A 77 14.63 -11.32 -13.11
N PHE A 78 13.81 -11.58 -12.09
CA PHE A 78 12.62 -12.44 -12.22
C PHE A 78 11.53 -11.73 -13.05
N ASP A 79 11.58 -11.93 -14.37
CA ASP A 79 10.66 -11.40 -15.40
C ASP A 79 9.18 -11.71 -15.13
N ASP A 80 8.88 -12.81 -14.40
CA ASP A 80 7.51 -13.26 -14.10
C ASP A 80 6.70 -12.31 -13.18
N THR A 81 7.35 -11.33 -12.55
CA THR A 81 6.68 -10.33 -11.68
C THR A 81 6.29 -9.05 -12.41
N ASP A 82 6.85 -8.81 -13.60
CA ASP A 82 6.70 -7.56 -14.35
C ASP A 82 5.43 -7.58 -15.20
N CYS A 83 4.29 -7.50 -14.52
CA CYS A 83 3.09 -7.02 -15.17
C CYS A 83 3.26 -5.50 -15.34
N PHE A 84 3.79 -5.05 -16.49
CA PHE A 84 4.02 -3.62 -16.80
C PHE A 84 2.75 -2.76 -16.71
N THR A 85 1.57 -3.38 -16.75
CA THR A 85 0.29 -2.70 -16.52
C THR A 85 -0.06 -2.55 -15.05
N ARG A 86 0.51 -3.34 -14.15
CA ARG A 86 0.11 -3.34 -12.76
C ARG A 86 0.64 -2.10 -12.06
N ARG A 87 -0.28 -1.33 -11.49
CA ARG A 87 0.03 -0.14 -10.70
C ARG A 87 -0.20 -0.41 -9.23
N PHE A 88 0.65 0.20 -8.42
CA PHE A 88 0.56 0.21 -6.97
C PHE A 88 0.50 1.66 -6.51
N LEU A 89 -0.60 2.05 -5.88
CA LEU A 89 -0.76 3.39 -5.30
C LEU A 89 -0.79 3.26 -3.78
N LEU A 90 0.18 3.89 -3.09
CA LEU A 90 0.18 3.97 -1.63
C LEU A 90 -0.92 4.94 -1.18
N LEU A 91 -2.04 4.40 -0.72
CA LEU A 91 -3.21 5.18 -0.31
C LEU A 91 -3.06 5.77 1.09
N ALA A 92 -2.43 5.03 1.98
CA ALA A 92 -2.19 5.43 3.36
C ALA A 92 -0.92 4.77 3.91
N PHE A 93 -0.19 5.52 4.74
CA PHE A 93 0.90 5.03 5.56
C PHE A 93 0.76 5.60 6.97
N CYS A 94 0.40 4.76 7.93
CA CYS A 94 -0.04 5.19 9.26
C CYS A 94 0.80 4.52 10.35
N PRO A 95 1.48 5.29 11.22
CA PRO A 95 2.03 4.77 12.46
C PRO A 95 0.92 4.58 13.50
N PHE A 96 1.00 3.51 14.28
CA PHE A 96 0.15 3.17 15.42
C PHE A 96 1.02 2.95 16.66
N ASP A 97 0.58 3.52 17.78
CA ASP A 97 1.17 3.25 19.08
C ASP A 97 0.71 1.88 19.61
N VAL A 98 1.60 1.16 20.29
CA VAL A 98 1.44 -0.25 20.69
C VAL A 98 0.30 -0.46 21.69
N GLU A 99 -0.14 0.60 22.38
CA GLU A 99 -1.19 0.51 23.40
C GLU A 99 -2.58 0.29 22.80
N GLU A 100 -2.78 0.61 21.52
CA GLU A 100 -3.97 0.20 20.80
C GLU A 100 -3.74 -1.22 20.30
N ASN A 101 -4.35 -2.21 20.96
CA ASN A 101 -4.51 -3.54 20.37
C ASN A 101 -5.04 -3.34 18.95
N LEU A 102 -4.21 -3.58 17.93
CA LEU A 102 -4.57 -3.57 16.52
C LEU A 102 -5.50 -4.76 16.25
N GLY A 103 -6.71 -4.66 16.79
CA GLY A 103 -7.79 -5.60 16.55
C GLY A 103 -8.23 -5.50 15.10
N ALA A 104 -8.89 -6.54 14.61
CA ALA A 104 -9.37 -6.57 13.24
C ALA A 104 -10.38 -5.44 12.92
N GLN A 105 -11.06 -4.90 13.94
CA GLN A 105 -11.98 -3.77 13.78
C GLN A 105 -11.25 -2.44 13.53
N SER A 106 -10.18 -2.12 14.27
CA SER A 106 -9.41 -0.90 14.02
C SER A 106 -8.79 -0.89 12.63
N LEU A 107 -8.38 -2.06 12.13
CA LEU A 107 -7.88 -2.22 10.77
C LEU A 107 -8.96 -1.98 9.71
N LEU A 108 -10.17 -2.47 9.98
CA LEU A 108 -11.33 -2.22 9.12
C LEU A 108 -11.67 -0.74 9.06
N ASP A 109 -11.67 -0.07 10.21
CA ASP A 109 -11.97 1.35 10.30
C ASP A 109 -10.91 2.16 9.54
N LEU A 110 -9.63 1.79 9.66
CA LEU A 110 -8.56 2.41 8.86
C LEU A 110 -8.75 2.23 7.35
N ILE A 111 -9.15 1.03 6.90
CA ILE A 111 -9.43 0.80 5.47
C ILE A 111 -10.66 1.61 5.03
N ALA A 112 -11.72 1.61 5.84
CA ALA A 112 -12.94 2.37 5.55
C ALA A 112 -12.66 3.88 5.45
N ASP A 113 -11.88 4.43 6.38
CA ASP A 113 -11.43 5.82 6.38
C ASP A 113 -10.58 6.10 5.13
N THR A 114 -9.64 5.22 4.81
CA THR A 114 -8.81 5.33 3.59
C THR A 114 -9.68 5.35 2.34
N LEU A 115 -10.64 4.43 2.20
CA LEU A 115 -11.55 4.40 1.06
C LEU A 115 -12.40 5.67 0.96
N SER A 116 -12.88 6.19 2.10
CA SER A 116 -13.71 7.39 2.17
C SER A 116 -12.97 8.62 1.64
N ARG A 117 -11.66 8.75 1.91
CA ARG A 117 -10.81 9.85 1.42
C ARG A 117 -10.78 9.92 -0.10
N TYR A 118 -10.81 8.76 -0.77
CA TYR A 118 -10.80 8.67 -2.24
C TYR A 118 -12.20 8.52 -2.85
N ASN A 119 -13.26 8.78 -2.07
CA ASN A 119 -14.66 8.60 -2.48
C ASN A 119 -14.96 7.18 -3.00
N LYS A 120 -14.30 6.16 -2.44
CA LYS A 120 -14.52 4.75 -2.79
C LYS A 120 -15.36 4.07 -1.72
N SER A 121 -16.16 3.10 -2.15
CA SER A 121 -16.90 2.21 -1.25
C SER A 121 -16.23 0.84 -1.18
N TRP A 122 -16.58 0.04 -0.18
CA TRP A 122 -16.14 -1.36 -0.09
C TRP A 122 -16.45 -2.19 -1.34
N LYS A 123 -17.46 -1.82 -2.14
CA LYS A 123 -17.79 -2.49 -3.42
C LYS A 123 -16.71 -2.29 -4.49
N ALA A 124 -15.85 -1.28 -4.34
CA ALA A 124 -14.71 -1.06 -5.22
C ALA A 124 -13.56 -2.06 -4.94
N VAL A 125 -13.55 -2.70 -3.77
CA VAL A 125 -12.47 -3.61 -3.37
C VAL A 125 -12.80 -5.03 -3.85
N HIS A 126 -12.08 -5.51 -4.87
CA HIS A 126 -12.32 -6.83 -5.46
C HIS A 126 -11.64 -7.95 -4.68
N PHE A 127 -10.42 -7.69 -4.22
CA PHE A 127 -9.66 -8.62 -3.39
C PHE A 127 -8.80 -7.86 -2.39
N MET A 128 -8.39 -8.55 -1.33
CA MET A 128 -7.48 -8.05 -0.32
C MET A 128 -6.33 -9.03 -0.08
N VAL A 129 -5.11 -8.54 -0.09
CA VAL A 129 -3.91 -9.28 0.32
C VAL A 129 -3.47 -8.72 1.66
N VAL A 130 -3.45 -9.55 2.69
CA VAL A 130 -3.13 -9.08 4.06
C VAL A 130 -2.23 -10.08 4.78
N ASP A 131 -1.17 -9.58 5.40
CA ASP A 131 -0.18 -10.38 6.15
C ASP A 131 -0.51 -10.54 7.66
N ILE A 132 -1.75 -10.22 8.05
CA ILE A 132 -2.20 -10.25 9.44
C ILE A 132 -3.20 -11.38 9.62
N CYS A 133 -2.74 -12.53 10.12
CA CYS A 133 -3.53 -13.76 10.27
C CYS A 133 -4.87 -13.58 11.02
N SER A 134 -4.89 -12.77 12.09
CA SER A 134 -6.11 -12.50 12.87
C SER A 134 -7.15 -11.68 12.08
N PHE A 135 -6.70 -10.80 11.19
CA PHE A 135 -7.58 -10.02 10.31
C PHE A 135 -8.24 -10.90 9.25
N ASN A 136 -7.49 -11.82 8.64
CA ASN A 136 -7.99 -12.73 7.61
C ASN A 136 -9.15 -13.60 8.12
N GLN A 137 -9.04 -14.14 9.34
CA GLN A 137 -10.11 -14.92 9.96
C GLN A 137 -11.34 -14.06 10.27
N TYR A 138 -11.12 -12.85 10.79
CA TYR A 138 -12.20 -11.94 11.13
C TYR A 138 -13.02 -11.50 9.90
N ILE A 139 -12.35 -11.07 8.82
CA ILE A 139 -13.02 -10.66 7.58
C ILE A 139 -13.72 -11.83 6.91
N GLY A 140 -13.06 -12.99 6.82
CA GLY A 140 -13.63 -14.18 6.18
C GLY A 140 -14.91 -14.69 6.84
N SER A 141 -15.18 -14.30 8.09
CA SER A 141 -16.40 -14.65 8.82
C SER A 141 -17.60 -13.73 8.55
N ARG A 142 -17.44 -12.63 7.82
CA ARG A 142 -18.53 -11.68 7.51
C ARG A 142 -19.28 -12.07 6.23
N GLU A 143 -20.60 -11.88 6.21
CA GLU A 143 -21.41 -12.09 5.00
C GLU A 143 -21.01 -11.08 3.91
N GLY A 144 -20.82 -11.56 2.67
CA GLY A 144 -20.35 -10.73 1.55
C GLY A 144 -18.86 -10.35 1.65
N ALA A 145 -18.06 -11.11 2.40
CA ALA A 145 -16.64 -10.86 2.57
C ALA A 145 -15.90 -10.75 1.23
N VAL A 146 -15.04 -9.74 1.16
CA VAL A 146 -14.10 -9.53 0.04
C VAL A 146 -13.19 -10.75 -0.10
N THR A 147 -12.85 -11.12 -1.34
CA THR A 147 -11.93 -12.23 -1.59
C THR A 147 -10.56 -11.94 -0.96
N MET A 148 -10.16 -12.78 0.01
CA MET A 148 -8.88 -12.66 0.69
C MET A 148 -7.83 -13.57 0.04
N ILE A 149 -6.66 -13.01 -0.22
CA ILE A 149 -5.48 -13.74 -0.71
C ILE A 149 -4.45 -13.70 0.41
N GLY A 150 -4.08 -14.88 0.93
CA GLY A 150 -3.06 -14.96 1.98
C GLY A 150 -1.70 -14.51 1.45
N CYS A 151 -0.96 -13.74 2.25
CA CYS A 151 0.40 -13.38 1.91
C CYS A 151 1.33 -14.60 1.99
N ALA A 152 2.12 -14.86 0.94
CA ALA A 152 3.04 -15.99 0.88
C ALA A 152 4.37 -15.74 1.63
N SER A 153 4.73 -14.47 1.87
CA SER A 153 5.96 -14.08 2.59
C SER A 153 6.00 -14.65 4.01
N HIS A 154 4.86 -14.64 4.72
CA HIS A 154 4.74 -15.23 6.05
C HIS A 154 5.03 -16.73 6.04
N ARG A 155 4.55 -17.45 5.01
CA ARG A 155 4.82 -18.89 4.85
C ARG A 155 6.30 -19.17 4.62
N PHE A 156 7.02 -18.25 3.97
CA PHE A 156 8.45 -18.38 3.73
C PHE A 156 9.28 -18.06 4.96
N ASN A 157 8.91 -17.02 5.73
CA ASN A 157 9.60 -16.65 6.97
C ASN A 157 9.48 -17.71 8.08
N PHE A 158 8.44 -18.55 8.04
CA PHE A 158 8.32 -19.73 8.90
C PHE A 158 9.04 -20.98 8.35
N ALA A 159 9.38 -21.01 7.07
CA ALA A 159 10.00 -22.16 6.41
C ALA A 159 11.53 -22.09 6.35
N VAL A 160 12.13 -20.91 6.56
CA VAL A 160 13.58 -20.74 6.68
C VAL A 160 13.96 -20.69 8.15
N PRO A 161 14.53 -21.75 8.74
CA PRO A 161 15.13 -21.63 10.06
C PRO A 161 16.30 -20.64 9.97
N THR A 162 16.32 -19.66 10.87
CA THR A 162 17.49 -18.83 11.14
C THR A 162 18.66 -19.78 11.45
N ILE A 163 19.72 -19.75 10.63
CA ILE A 163 20.98 -20.43 10.90
C ILE A 163 21.75 -19.63 11.95
#